data_AF-B1ZG51-F1
#
_entry.id   AF-B1ZG51-F1
#
_cell.length_a   1.000
_cell.length_b   1.000
_cell.length_c   1.000
_cell.angle_alpha   90.00
_cell.angle_beta   90.00
_cell.angle_gamma   90.00
#
_symmetry.space_group_name_H-M   'P 1'
#
loop_
_entity.id
_entity.type
_entity.pdbx_description
1 polymer ?
#
loop_
_entity_poly.entity_id
_entity_poly.type
_entity_poly.pdbx_seq_one_letter_code
_entity_poly.pdbx_strand_id
1 'polypeptide(L)'
;MRNIDIADVEALIREALPRATEEEVASLVSRLAGRAIRQDDADLLRPFTDRDTPRDRLARIRAAIGCMLTGRRNGWALGMVSSQVERIVEAAAARA
;
A
#
# COMPACT_ATOMS: atom_id res chain seq x y z
N MET A 1 -16.82 8.04 0.18
CA MET A 1 -15.81 7.08 -0.33
C MET A 1 -15.10 7.74 -1.48
N ARG A 2 -13.77 7.67 -1.52
CA ARG A 2 -12.99 8.19 -2.64
C ARG A 2 -12.51 6.99 -3.46
N ASN A 3 -12.86 6.97 -4.75
CA ASN A 3 -12.26 6.02 -5.68
C ASN A 3 -10.79 6.38 -5.84
N ILE A 4 -9.95 5.35 -5.84
CA ILE A 4 -8.51 5.53 -5.97
C ILE A 4 -8.16 5.33 -7.43
N ASP A 5 -7.43 6.29 -8.00
CA ASP A 5 -6.85 6.10 -9.32
C ASP A 5 -5.75 5.04 -9.22
N ILE A 6 -5.73 4.12 -10.18
CA ILE A 6 -4.69 3.09 -10.28
C ILE A 6 -3.30 3.73 -10.39
N ALA A 7 -3.19 4.87 -11.08
CA ALA A 7 -1.93 5.60 -11.21
C ALA A 7 -1.43 6.13 -9.85
N ASP A 8 -2.34 6.60 -8.99
CA ASP A 8 -2.00 7.07 -7.64
C ASP A 8 -1.50 5.90 -6.77
N VAL A 9 -2.13 4.73 -6.88
CA VAL A 9 -1.72 3.52 -6.16
C VAL A 9 -0.34 3.06 -6.60
N GLU A 10 -0.09 3.00 -7.90
CA GLU A 10 1.19 2.57 -8.44
C GLU A 10 2.31 3.50 -8.00
N ALA A 11 2.11 4.82 -8.13
CA ALA A 11 3.08 5.81 -7.68
C ALA A 11 3.41 5.66 -6.18
N LEU A 12 2.36 5.48 -5.35
CA LEU A 12 2.52 5.28 -3.91
C LEU A 12 3.30 4.00 -3.59
N ILE A 13 3.05 2.89 -4.31
CA ILE A 13 3.78 1.64 -4.13
C ILE A 13 5.24 1.80 -4.53
N ARG A 14 5.53 2.37 -5.70
CA ARG A 14 6.90 2.58 -6.18
C ARG A 14 7.71 3.46 -5.24
N GLU A 15 7.09 4.49 -4.67
CA GLU A 15 7.76 5.38 -3.73
C GLU A 15 7.98 4.73 -2.35
N ALA A 16 7.04 3.90 -1.88
CA ALA A 16 7.15 3.18 -0.61
C ALA A 16 8.11 1.97 -0.69
N LEU A 17 8.18 1.33 -1.86
CA LEU A 17 8.95 0.12 -2.13
C LEU A 17 9.85 0.35 -3.36
N PRO A 18 10.92 1.16 -3.23
CA PRO A 18 11.76 1.56 -4.36
C PRO A 18 12.52 0.40 -5.02
N ARG A 19 12.57 -0.77 -4.36
CA ARG A 19 13.22 -2.01 -4.82
C ARG A 19 12.23 -3.13 -5.14
N ALA A 20 10.93 -2.82 -5.26
CA ALA A 20 9.94 -3.75 -5.79
C ALA A 20 10.21 -4.00 -7.29
N THR A 21 10.00 -5.23 -7.74
CA THR A 21 10.07 -5.55 -9.17
C THR A 21 8.79 -5.10 -9.89
N GLU A 22 8.84 -4.98 -11.21
CA GLU A 22 7.67 -4.63 -12.02
C GLU A 22 6.52 -5.64 -11.83
N GLU A 23 6.84 -6.94 -11.70
CA GLU A 23 5.84 -7.99 -11.45
C GLU A 23 5.18 -7.84 -10.09
N GLU A 24 5.94 -7.47 -9.05
CA GLU A 24 5.41 -7.26 -7.71
C GLU A 24 4.50 -6.02 -7.66
N VAL A 25 4.95 -4.92 -8.29
CA VAL A 25 4.15 -3.70 -8.42
C VAL A 25 2.86 -4.01 -9.17
N ALA A 26 2.93 -4.65 -10.34
CA ALA A 26 1.75 -5.03 -11.13
C ALA A 26 0.80 -5.95 -10.35
N SER A 27 1.35 -6.91 -9.61
CA SER A 27 0.60 -7.85 -8.76
C SER A 27 -0.16 -7.13 -7.63
N LEU A 28 0.47 -6.14 -7.00
CA LEU A 28 -0.17 -5.31 -5.97
C LEU A 28 -1.21 -4.38 -6.57
N VAL A 29 -0.87 -3.64 -7.63
CA VAL A 29 -1.77 -2.73 -8.34
C VAL A 29 -3.02 -3.46 -8.82
N SER A 30 -2.88 -4.63 -9.44
CA SER A 30 -4.00 -5.45 -9.91
C SER A 30 -4.99 -5.83 -8.79
N ARG A 31 -4.50 -6.10 -7.57
CA ARG A 31 -5.35 -6.43 -6.41
C ARG A 31 -6.04 -5.22 -5.79
N LEU A 32 -5.42 -4.05 -5.92
CA LEU A 32 -5.88 -2.78 -5.38
C LEU A 32 -6.74 -2.00 -6.38
N ALA A 33 -6.67 -2.37 -7.67
CA ALA A 33 -7.45 -1.79 -8.74
C ALA A 33 -8.97 -1.85 -8.45
N GLY A 34 -9.65 -0.71 -8.64
CA GLY A 34 -11.09 -0.60 -8.39
C GLY A 34 -11.48 -0.62 -6.91
N ARG A 35 -10.52 -0.64 -5.97
CA ARG A 35 -10.79 -0.47 -4.55
C ARG A 35 -10.97 1.01 -4.22
N ALA A 36 -11.72 1.25 -3.15
CA ALA A 36 -12.01 2.59 -2.65
C ALA A 36 -11.55 2.69 -1.20
N ILE A 37 -11.16 3.90 -0.81
CA ILE A 37 -10.85 4.22 0.58
C ILE A 37 -11.97 5.06 1.19
N ARG A 38 -12.21 4.89 2.49
CA ARG A 38 -13.09 5.81 3.24
C ARG A 38 -12.43 7.18 3.28
N GLN A 39 -13.24 8.23 3.30
CA GLN A 39 -12.71 9.59 3.32
C GLN A 39 -11.86 9.84 4.57
N ASP A 40 -12.24 9.24 5.70
CA ASP A 40 -11.50 9.31 6.96
C ASP A 40 -10.12 8.65 6.90
N ASP A 41 -9.87 7.79 5.90
CA ASP A 41 -8.61 7.08 5.68
C ASP A 41 -7.84 7.61 4.46
N ALA A 42 -8.33 8.68 3.82
CA ALA A 42 -7.71 9.24 2.62
C ALA A 42 -6.30 9.80 2.89
N ASP A 43 -5.95 10.06 4.15
CA ASP A 43 -4.62 10.48 4.57
C ASP A 43 -3.54 9.42 4.26
N LEU A 44 -3.91 8.14 4.16
CA LEU A 44 -3.01 7.04 3.79
C LEU A 44 -2.48 7.16 2.35
N LEU A 45 -3.19 7.90 1.50
CA LEU A 45 -2.85 8.13 0.09
C LEU A 45 -2.17 9.49 -0.15
N ARG A 46 -1.87 10.27 0.90
CA ARG A 46 -1.14 11.53 0.73
C ARG A 46 0.23 11.25 0.09
N PRO A 47 0.79 12.15 -0.72
CA PRO A 47 2.17 12.01 -1.18
C PRO A 47 3.15 11.83 -0.01
N PHE A 48 4.24 11.08 -0.21
CA PHE A 48 5.32 11.07 0.78
C PHE A 48 6.07 12.40 0.72
N THR A 49 6.71 12.73 1.83
CA THR A 49 7.52 13.94 1.99
C THR A 49 8.90 13.54 2.50
N ASP A 50 9.85 14.49 2.49
CA ASP A 50 11.20 14.27 3.02
C ASP A 50 11.22 13.95 4.52
N ARG A 51 10.12 14.20 5.23
CA ARG A 51 9.96 13.85 6.65
C ARG A 51 9.56 12.40 6.87
N ASP A 52 9.04 11.71 5.84
CA ASP A 52 8.58 10.33 5.95
C ASP A 52 9.78 9.38 5.82
N THR A 53 10.19 8.77 6.93
CA THR A 53 11.31 7.80 6.95
C THR A 53 10.91 6.52 6.19
N PRO A 54 11.87 5.70 5.69
CA PRO A 54 11.55 4.43 5.04
C PRO A 54 10.61 3.54 5.86
N ARG A 55 10.77 3.56 7.19
CA ARG A 55 9.89 2.84 8.13
C ARG A 55 8.47 3.40 8.13
N ASP A 56 8.31 4.72 8.13
CA ASP A 56 6.99 5.37 8.07
C ASP A 56 6.31 5.11 6.74
N ARG A 57 7.09 5.13 5.65
CA ARG A 57 6.59 4.81 4.30
C ARG A 57 6.04 3.40 4.24
N LEU A 58 6.80 2.44 4.76
CA LEU A 58 6.39 1.05 4.84
C LEU A 58 5.18 0.85 5.77
N ALA A 59 5.15 1.50 6.93
CA ALA A 59 4.00 1.43 7.83
C ALA A 59 2.73 1.97 7.17
N ARG A 60 2.85 3.08 6.43
CA ARG A 60 1.72 3.69 5.73
C ARG A 60 1.24 2.86 4.56
N ILE A 61 2.13 2.27 3.75
CA ILE A 61 1.70 1.40 2.65
C ILE A 61 1.02 0.13 3.18
N ARG A 62 1.51 -0.46 4.27
CA ARG A 62 0.85 -1.59 4.95
C ARG A 62 -0.56 -1.21 5.41
N ALA A 63 -0.72 -0.05 6.06
CA ALA A 63 -2.02 0.45 6.48
C ALA A 63 -2.95 0.73 5.28
N ALA A 64 -2.42 1.33 4.20
CA ALA A 64 -3.17 1.62 2.99
C ALA A 64 -3.68 0.33 2.32
N ILE A 65 -2.80 -0.67 2.14
CA ILE A 65 -3.15 -1.99 1.58
C ILE A 65 -4.18 -2.69 2.48
N GLY A 66 -3.95 -2.69 3.80
CA GLY A 66 -4.89 -3.22 4.77
C GLY A 66 -6.27 -2.58 4.64
N CYS A 67 -6.33 -1.25 4.55
CA CYS A 67 -7.57 -0.52 4.40
C CYS A 67 -8.27 -0.84 3.07
N MET A 68 -7.56 -0.78 1.95
CA MET A 68 -8.14 -1.03 0.62
C MET A 68 -8.65 -2.46 0.44
N LEU A 69 -7.97 -3.46 1.01
CA LEU A 69 -8.36 -4.87 0.85
C LEU A 69 -9.44 -5.32 1.84
N THR A 70 -9.50 -4.70 3.02
CA THR A 70 -10.34 -5.20 4.13
C THR A 70 -11.40 -4.20 4.61
N GLY A 71 -11.35 -2.97 4.11
CA GLY A 71 -12.17 -1.86 4.59
C GLY A 71 -11.80 -1.38 6.01
N ARG A 72 -10.69 -1.87 6.57
CA ARG A 72 -10.22 -1.53 7.92
C ARG A 72 -8.80 -0.98 7.87
N ARG A 73 -8.60 0.21 8.44
CA ARG A 73 -7.28 0.87 8.57
C ARG A 73 -6.20 -0.06 9.14
N ASN A 74 -6.56 -0.87 10.13
CA ASN A 74 -5.64 -1.80 10.79
C ASN A 74 -5.68 -3.23 10.20
N GLY A 75 -6.31 -3.43 9.04
CA GLY A 75 -6.49 -4.77 8.45
C GLY A 75 -5.18 -5.53 8.26
N TRP A 76 -4.10 -4.82 7.95
CA TRP A 76 -2.76 -5.41 7.89
C TRP A 76 -2.30 -5.94 9.25
N ALA A 77 -2.31 -5.09 10.28
CA ALA A 77 -1.85 -5.45 11.62
C ALA A 77 -2.70 -6.56 12.26
N LEU A 78 -3.95 -6.70 11.81
CA LEU A 78 -4.88 -7.75 12.24
C LEU A 78 -4.72 -9.06 11.45
N GLY A 79 -3.79 -9.16 10.50
CA GLY A 79 -3.57 -10.35 9.67
C GLY A 79 -4.76 -10.68 8.75
N MET A 80 -5.55 -9.67 8.38
CA MET A 80 -6.71 -9.82 7.49
C MET A 80 -6.33 -9.73 6.01
N VAL A 81 -5.09 -9.35 5.72
CA VAL A 81 -4.53 -9.31 4.36
C VAL A 81 -4.05 -10.71 4.00
N SER A 82 -4.20 -11.10 2.72
CA SER A 82 -3.68 -12.37 2.24
C SER A 82 -2.17 -12.48 2.48
N SER A 83 -1.71 -13.61 3.00
CA SER A 83 -0.28 -13.89 3.22
C SER A 83 0.55 -13.86 1.94
N GLN A 84 -0.08 -13.92 0.76
CA GLN A 84 0.61 -13.69 -0.52
C GLN A 84 0.96 -12.21 -0.69
N VAL A 85 0.02 -11.31 -0.40
CA VAL A 85 0.24 -9.85 -0.47
C VAL A 85 1.26 -9.42 0.57
N GLU A 86 1.14 -9.95 1.79
CA GLU A 86 2.12 -9.71 2.85
C GLU A 86 3.53 -10.11 2.40
N ARG A 87 3.71 -11.33 1.89
CA ARG A 87 5.01 -11.78 1.40
C ARG A 87 5.60 -10.90 0.31
N ILE A 88 4.79 -10.41 -0.63
CA ILE A 88 5.28 -9.52 -1.70
C ILE A 88 5.81 -8.21 -1.12
N VAL A 89 5.03 -7.55 -0.27
CA VAL A 89 5.43 -6.28 0.35
C VAL A 89 6.66 -6.46 1.24
N GLU A 90 6.68 -7.50 2.07
CA GLU A 90 7.82 -7.77 2.95
C GLU A 90 9.09 -8.12 2.17
N ALA A 91 8.97 -8.90 1.09
CA ALA A 91 10.11 -9.21 0.23
C ALA A 91 10.67 -7.96 -0.46
N ALA A 92 9.80 -7.08 -0.96
CA ALA A 92 10.20 -5.81 -1.56
C ALA A 92 10.82 -4.86 -0.53
N ALA A 93 10.25 -4.78 0.67
CA ALA A 93 10.75 -3.95 1.75
C ALA A 93 12.10 -4.42 2.28
N ALA A 94 12.35 -5.74 2.34
CA ALA A 94 13.62 -6.30 2.77
C ALA A 94 14.79 -6.00 1.81
N ARG A 95 14.49 -5.61 0.56
CA ARG A 95 15.48 -5.19 -0.43
C ARG A 95 15.79 -3.69 -0.40
N ALA A 96 14.94 -2.89 0.26
CA ALA A 96 14.93 -1.43 0.20
C ALA A 96 16.00 -0.78 1.10
#